data_AF-A0A352AC47-F1
#
_entry.id   AF-A0A352AC47-F1
#
_cell.length_a   1.000
_cell.length_b   1.000
_cell.length_c   1.000
_cell.angle_alpha   90.00
_cell.angle_beta   90.00
_cell.angle_gamma   90.00
#
_symmetry.space_group_name_H-M   'P 1'
#
loop_
_entity.id
_entity.type
_entity.pdbx_description
1 polymer ?
#
loop_
_entity_poly.entity_id
_entity_poly.type
_entity_poly.pdbx_seq_one_letter_code
_entity_poly.pdbx_strand_id
1 'polypeptide(L)'
;MHIVGGIKLPKSADVFDLYMQCNEAASINYQDDDKKVVLRQGGIISSNSYFNSFYEKFYTKYTTLSSIYYLLKLEGDFKVTVYREVNGENNKEIISQDNFEDCQFLEAVKIPTINLLQDETAGRIYFEITCSSEQGAFKEAWIATDENKSRDVSLGIIICTFKKEDYIKNTLTTIFQDKLLESKDFKVFVVDNGRTLDKAGFTDPRLKLVPNINAGGSGGFTRGLVEALEENVYSHFLLMDDDIELESQCIYRLFSLHEYAKTDLAVAGGLLNLEKKHMLYEAGATYNEDSKTRGFAPGSLTAANHNIDLRSSSSLNRLLVEEHIDYGGFWFFSFSKEIVEKIKLPLPLFIKIDDIEFCLRIKDLGGKIVAFPSLAVWHQPASAKNLNWETYYYARNDLITYAIHYSIGYMDTVKHFTKVIIKSLSRCDYDYVAMLIKSFEDFIKGPDFIKNSEPENLHISIIKQSQSYKNQKEKDKLAGIKLLTRWFKVAAKSSMEWSSVSREWKKASKEMTSTIFWQQYLGLNN
;
A
#
# COMPACT_ATOMS: atom_id res chain seq x y z
N MET A 1 -24.60 1.09 -18.33
CA MET A 1 -24.27 1.62 -17.00
C MET A 1 -23.40 0.64 -16.23
N HIS A 2 -22.19 1.07 -15.91
CA HIS A 2 -21.22 0.40 -15.05
C HIS A 2 -20.77 1.39 -13.97
N ILE A 3 -20.71 0.94 -12.71
CA ILE A 3 -20.21 1.77 -11.60
C ILE A 3 -18.68 1.74 -11.62
N VAL A 4 -18.05 2.90 -11.68
CA VAL A 4 -16.59 3.08 -11.62
C VAL A 4 -16.12 3.25 -10.17
N GLY A 5 -16.94 3.86 -9.31
CA GLY A 5 -16.66 3.96 -7.89
C GLY A 5 -17.83 4.51 -7.09
N GLY A 6 -17.94 4.11 -5.83
CA GLY A 6 -18.86 4.70 -4.87
C GLY A 6 -18.30 5.99 -4.26
N ILE A 7 -19.24 6.84 -3.84
CA ILE A 7 -19.04 7.99 -2.96
C ILE A 7 -19.48 7.54 -1.58
N LYS A 8 -18.55 7.48 -0.63
CA LYS A 8 -18.82 6.96 0.71
C LYS A 8 -19.12 8.09 1.68
N LEU A 9 -20.10 7.88 2.55
CA LEU A 9 -20.24 8.69 3.76
C LEU A 9 -19.15 8.29 4.76
N PRO A 10 -18.64 9.23 5.57
CA PRO A 10 -17.62 8.93 6.56
C PRO A 10 -18.15 7.94 7.60
N LYS A 11 -17.29 6.99 7.99
CA LYS A 11 -17.66 5.99 9.01
C LYS A 11 -17.75 6.60 10.40
N SER A 12 -16.98 7.66 10.67
CA SER A 12 -16.85 8.36 11.95
C SER A 12 -16.43 9.82 11.76
N ALA A 13 -16.59 10.64 12.80
CA ALA A 13 -16.35 12.08 12.74
C ALA A 13 -14.87 12.46 12.53
N ASP A 14 -13.93 11.66 13.03
CA ASP A 14 -12.48 11.90 12.95
C ASP A 14 -11.91 11.77 11.53
N VAL A 15 -12.66 11.14 10.61
CA VAL A 15 -12.30 11.00 9.19
C VAL A 15 -13.20 11.79 8.26
N PHE A 16 -14.14 12.59 8.77
CA PHE A 16 -15.16 13.28 7.96
C PHE A 16 -14.58 14.00 6.75
N ASP A 17 -13.54 14.82 6.96
CA ASP A 17 -12.88 15.65 5.94
C ASP A 17 -12.23 14.84 4.80
N LEU A 18 -12.02 13.53 4.98
CA LEU A 18 -11.49 12.65 3.93
C LEU A 18 -12.55 12.12 2.97
N TYR A 19 -13.82 12.28 3.33
CA TYR A 19 -14.96 11.85 2.55
C TYR A 19 -15.81 13.04 2.09
N MET A 20 -16.07 14.01 2.96
CA MET A 20 -16.96 15.13 2.65
C MET A 20 -16.56 16.41 3.37
N GLN A 21 -17.05 17.53 2.85
CA GLN A 21 -17.07 18.82 3.54
C GLN A 21 -18.52 19.30 3.61
N CYS A 22 -18.92 19.92 4.72
CA CYS A 22 -20.27 20.46 4.87
C CYS A 22 -20.25 21.80 5.59
N ASN A 23 -21.27 22.63 5.35
CA ASN A 23 -21.51 23.84 6.14
C ASN A 23 -22.36 23.52 7.38
N GLU A 24 -22.61 24.53 8.23
CA GLU A 24 -23.38 24.39 9.47
C GLU A 24 -24.86 24.03 9.26
N ALA A 25 -25.35 24.13 8.02
CA ALA A 25 -26.72 23.78 7.64
C ALA A 25 -26.87 22.32 7.17
N ALA A 26 -25.79 21.54 7.22
CA ALA A 26 -25.79 20.10 6.94
C ALA A 26 -25.17 19.32 8.11
N SER A 27 -25.70 18.12 8.39
CA SER A 27 -25.22 17.27 9.48
C SER A 27 -25.42 15.78 9.18
N ILE A 28 -24.60 14.94 9.80
CA ILE A 28 -24.71 13.47 9.72
C ILE A 28 -24.89 12.91 11.13
N ASN A 29 -25.86 12.01 11.31
CA ASN A 29 -26.02 11.27 12.56
C ASN A 29 -25.34 9.90 12.43
N TYR A 30 -24.22 9.71 13.14
CA TYR A 30 -23.46 8.46 13.11
C TYR A 30 -24.11 7.31 13.87
N GLN A 31 -25.10 7.59 14.72
CA GLN A 31 -25.83 6.58 15.49
C GLN A 31 -27.01 5.98 14.72
N ASP A 32 -27.35 6.53 13.56
CA ASP A 32 -28.43 6.01 12.71
C ASP A 32 -27.91 4.80 11.90
N ASP A 33 -28.70 3.73 11.87
CA ASP A 33 -28.42 2.55 11.06
C ASP A 33 -28.56 2.89 9.55
N ASP A 34 -29.42 3.85 9.20
CA ASP A 34 -29.59 4.36 7.83
C ASP A 34 -28.83 5.68 7.62
N LYS A 35 -27.50 5.61 7.65
CA LYS A 35 -26.62 6.79 7.55
C LYS A 35 -26.96 7.65 6.33
N LYS A 36 -27.36 8.89 6.60
CA LYS A 36 -27.60 9.94 5.60
C LYS A 36 -27.16 11.30 6.12
N VAL A 37 -26.87 12.22 5.21
CA VAL A 37 -26.64 13.64 5.53
C VAL A 37 -27.99 14.36 5.42
N VAL A 38 -28.40 15.04 6.49
CA VAL A 38 -29.59 15.88 6.52
C VAL A 38 -29.19 17.34 6.33
N LEU A 39 -29.92 18.05 5.47
CA LEU A 39 -29.68 19.42 5.10
C LEU A 39 -30.92 20.28 5.37
N ARG A 40 -30.71 21.48 5.86
CA ARG A 40 -31.71 22.56 5.83
C ARG A 40 -31.52 23.39 4.56
N GLN A 41 -32.47 24.26 4.24
CA GLN A 41 -32.31 25.22 3.14
C GLN A 41 -30.95 25.96 3.22
N GLY A 42 -30.22 26.01 2.11
CA GLY A 42 -28.86 26.56 2.05
C GLY A 42 -27.77 25.64 2.60
N GLY A 43 -28.12 24.44 3.07
CA GLY A 43 -27.18 23.39 3.44
C GLY A 43 -26.35 22.95 2.25
N ILE A 44 -25.04 22.83 2.46
CA ILE A 44 -24.08 22.47 1.42
C ILE A 44 -23.30 21.23 1.85
N ILE A 45 -23.16 20.29 0.92
CA ILE A 45 -22.25 19.15 1.01
C ILE A 45 -21.38 19.11 -0.23
N SER A 46 -20.08 18.93 -0.03
CA SER A 46 -19.10 18.79 -1.11
C SER A 46 -18.40 17.44 -1.01
N SER A 47 -18.26 16.77 -2.16
CA SER A 47 -17.40 15.58 -2.32
C SER A 47 -15.93 15.92 -2.54
N ASN A 48 -15.57 17.21 -2.44
CA ASN A 48 -14.19 17.71 -2.46
C ASN A 48 -13.37 17.13 -1.28
N SER A 49 -12.84 15.93 -1.48
CA SER A 49 -12.14 15.16 -0.46
C SER A 49 -11.25 14.11 -1.11
N TYR A 50 -10.34 13.52 -0.32
CA TYR A 50 -9.42 12.50 -0.82
C TYR A 50 -10.12 11.28 -1.39
N PHE A 51 -11.11 10.72 -0.66
CA PHE A 51 -11.77 9.50 -1.13
C PHE A 51 -12.87 9.79 -2.14
N ASN A 52 -13.61 10.89 -2.09
CA ASN A 52 -14.78 11.06 -2.95
C ASN A 52 -14.54 11.89 -4.22
N SER A 53 -13.33 12.42 -4.43
CA SER A 53 -12.97 13.06 -5.69
C SER A 53 -12.53 12.06 -6.76
N PHE A 54 -12.83 12.39 -8.02
CA PHE A 54 -12.34 11.67 -9.20
C PHE A 54 -11.07 12.33 -9.73
N TYR A 55 -9.93 11.65 -9.61
CA TYR A 55 -8.63 12.13 -10.09
C TYR A 55 -8.50 11.89 -11.60
N GLU A 56 -9.23 12.69 -12.40
CA GLU A 56 -9.36 12.59 -13.85
C GLU A 56 -8.03 12.36 -14.55
N LYS A 57 -6.99 13.13 -14.20
CA LYS A 57 -5.65 13.01 -14.80
C LYS A 57 -5.07 11.59 -14.72
N PHE A 58 -5.31 10.87 -13.63
CA PHE A 58 -4.86 9.49 -13.48
C PHE A 58 -5.74 8.52 -14.29
N TYR A 59 -7.06 8.70 -14.23
CA TYR A 59 -7.97 7.85 -14.99
C TYR A 59 -7.76 7.99 -16.50
N THR A 60 -7.61 9.20 -17.04
CA THR A 60 -7.39 9.40 -18.48
C THR A 60 -6.00 8.94 -18.91
N LYS A 61 -4.98 9.04 -18.04
CA LYS A 61 -3.65 8.49 -18.34
C LYS A 61 -3.64 6.96 -18.41
N TYR A 62 -4.29 6.29 -17.46
CA TYR A 62 -4.15 4.84 -17.26
C TYR A 62 -5.30 3.99 -17.79
N THR A 63 -6.48 4.57 -17.99
CA THR A 63 -7.69 3.84 -18.41
C THR A 63 -8.22 4.32 -19.75
N THR A 64 -9.10 3.52 -20.37
CA THR A 64 -9.78 3.84 -21.62
C THR A 64 -10.98 4.77 -21.42
N LEU A 65 -11.31 5.14 -20.19
CA LEU A 65 -12.48 5.97 -19.88
C LEU A 65 -12.38 7.33 -20.57
N SER A 66 -13.44 7.69 -21.29
CA SER A 66 -13.59 9.01 -21.93
C SER A 66 -14.69 9.87 -21.32
N SER A 67 -15.60 9.26 -20.57
CA SER A 67 -16.74 9.93 -19.96
C SER A 67 -17.22 9.24 -18.69
N ILE A 68 -17.72 10.05 -17.76
CA ILE A 68 -18.37 9.60 -16.52
C ILE A 68 -19.62 10.43 -16.24
N TYR A 69 -20.45 9.99 -15.30
CA TYR A 69 -21.51 10.78 -14.68
C TYR A 69 -21.66 10.39 -13.21
N TYR A 70 -22.29 11.27 -12.44
CA TYR A 70 -22.67 10.96 -11.06
C TYR A 70 -24.13 10.52 -10.98
N LEU A 71 -24.41 9.56 -10.11
CA LEU A 71 -25.73 9.12 -9.71
C LEU A 71 -25.90 9.42 -8.22
N LEU A 72 -26.89 10.22 -7.83
CA LEU A 72 -27.08 10.67 -6.45
C LEU A 72 -28.44 10.25 -5.92
N LYS A 73 -28.48 9.70 -4.70
CA LYS A 73 -29.71 9.43 -3.95
C LYS A 73 -30.03 10.63 -3.06
N LEU A 74 -31.03 11.40 -3.48
CA LEU A 74 -31.44 12.67 -2.88
C LEU A 74 -32.92 12.61 -2.48
N GLU A 75 -33.27 13.37 -1.44
CA GLU A 75 -34.66 13.63 -1.00
C GLU A 75 -34.84 15.14 -0.80
N GLY A 76 -35.79 15.76 -1.50
CA GLY A 76 -36.01 17.22 -1.52
C GLY A 76 -35.52 17.93 -2.78
N ASP A 77 -35.36 19.26 -2.72
CA ASP A 77 -34.97 20.08 -3.87
C ASP A 77 -33.51 20.50 -3.77
N PHE A 78 -32.75 20.37 -4.85
CA PHE A 78 -31.31 20.59 -4.85
C PHE A 78 -30.81 21.30 -6.09
N LYS A 79 -29.78 22.12 -5.89
CA LYS A 79 -28.85 22.52 -6.95
C LYS A 79 -27.58 21.68 -6.82
N VAL A 80 -27.18 21.00 -7.89
CA VAL A 80 -25.93 20.22 -7.94
C VAL A 80 -24.97 20.90 -8.90
N THR A 81 -23.77 21.21 -8.41
CA THR A 81 -22.69 21.81 -9.22
C THR A 81 -21.51 20.85 -9.25
N VAL A 82 -21.01 20.55 -10.44
CA VAL A 82 -19.79 19.76 -10.63
C VAL A 82 -18.63 20.68 -10.96
N TYR A 83 -17.52 20.47 -10.27
CA TYR A 83 -16.29 21.23 -10.44
C TYR A 83 -15.17 20.37 -11.01
N ARG A 84 -14.29 20.99 -11.78
CA ARG A 84 -12.95 20.49 -12.09
C ARG A 84 -11.93 21.43 -11.47
N GLU A 85 -10.98 20.87 -10.72
CA GLU A 85 -9.86 21.62 -10.16
C GLU A 85 -8.50 21.09 -10.65
N VAL A 86 -7.61 21.97 -11.10
CA VAL A 86 -6.24 21.61 -11.50
C VAL A 86 -5.21 21.99 -10.44
N ASN A 87 -3.94 21.60 -10.58
CA ASN A 87 -2.90 22.07 -9.66
C ASN A 87 -2.47 23.52 -10.00
N GLY A 88 -2.51 24.46 -9.05
CA GLY A 88 -2.17 25.88 -9.26
C GLY A 88 -3.08 26.88 -8.54
N GLU A 89 -2.96 28.18 -8.84
CA GLU A 89 -3.86 29.24 -8.36
C GLU A 89 -5.04 29.45 -9.34
N ASN A 90 -6.19 29.96 -8.86
CA ASN A 90 -7.41 30.21 -9.67
C ASN A 90 -7.78 29.03 -10.59
N ASN A 91 -7.77 27.84 -10.01
CA ASN A 91 -7.73 26.55 -10.69
C ASN A 91 -9.07 25.81 -10.72
N LYS A 92 -10.18 26.46 -10.36
CA LYS A 92 -11.51 25.84 -10.17
C LYS A 92 -12.48 26.27 -11.28
N GLU A 93 -13.02 25.30 -12.01
CA GLU A 93 -13.98 25.47 -13.09
C GLU A 93 -15.31 24.78 -12.75
N ILE A 94 -16.45 25.40 -13.08
CA ILE A 94 -17.77 24.75 -13.07
C ILE A 94 -17.96 24.06 -14.42
N ILE A 95 -18.12 22.74 -14.41
CA ILE A 95 -18.24 21.93 -15.65
C ILE A 95 -19.67 21.42 -15.88
N SER A 96 -20.53 21.43 -14.86
CA SER A 96 -21.97 21.15 -14.95
C SER A 96 -22.67 21.79 -13.75
N GLN A 97 -23.91 22.26 -13.96
CA GLN A 97 -24.75 22.79 -12.90
C GLN A 97 -26.21 22.60 -13.27
N ASP A 98 -26.96 21.91 -12.42
CA ASP A 98 -28.36 21.55 -12.67
C ASP A 98 -29.19 21.67 -11.38
N ASN A 99 -30.49 21.92 -11.54
CA ASN A 99 -31.45 21.92 -10.45
C ASN A 99 -32.34 20.69 -10.56
N PHE A 100 -32.66 20.08 -9.41
CA PHE A 100 -33.51 18.91 -9.29
C PHE A 100 -34.57 19.19 -8.23
N GLU A 101 -35.82 18.94 -8.57
CA GLU A 101 -36.99 19.19 -7.72
C GLU A 101 -37.66 17.85 -7.39
N ASP A 102 -38.30 17.77 -6.21
CA ASP A 102 -39.01 16.58 -5.71
C ASP A 102 -38.18 15.29 -5.83
N CYS A 103 -36.90 15.36 -5.45
CA CYS A 103 -36.06 14.17 -5.45
C CYS A 103 -36.57 13.17 -4.40
N GLN A 104 -36.51 11.88 -4.73
CA GLN A 104 -36.91 10.79 -3.85
C GLN A 104 -35.83 9.70 -3.87
N PHE A 105 -35.47 9.13 -2.71
CA PHE A 105 -34.42 8.11 -2.62
C PHE A 105 -34.67 6.86 -3.46
N LEU A 106 -35.89 6.59 -3.92
CA LEU A 106 -36.18 5.43 -4.76
C LEU A 106 -35.45 5.51 -6.11
N GLU A 107 -35.29 6.72 -6.66
CA GLU A 107 -34.66 6.96 -7.96
C GLU A 107 -33.37 7.77 -7.77
N ALA A 108 -32.30 7.36 -8.45
CA ALA A 108 -31.05 8.12 -8.41
C ALA A 108 -31.12 9.24 -9.45
N VAL A 109 -30.79 10.44 -9.01
CA VAL A 109 -30.64 11.60 -9.88
C VAL A 109 -29.36 11.44 -10.70
N LYS A 110 -29.49 11.43 -12.03
CA LYS A 110 -28.35 11.38 -12.96
C LYS A 110 -27.89 12.79 -13.30
N ILE A 111 -26.66 13.10 -12.95
CA ILE A 111 -25.99 14.34 -13.36
C ILE A 111 -25.58 14.22 -14.84
N PRO A 112 -25.60 15.30 -15.64
CA PRO A 112 -25.15 15.26 -17.02
C PRO A 112 -23.77 14.62 -17.20
N THR A 113 -23.57 13.99 -18.34
CA THR A 113 -22.33 13.29 -18.66
C THR A 113 -21.17 14.28 -18.76
N ILE A 114 -20.08 13.95 -18.09
CA ILE A 114 -18.84 14.71 -18.03
C ILE A 114 -17.85 14.04 -18.98
N ASN A 115 -17.43 14.75 -20.01
CA ASN A 115 -16.34 14.32 -20.88
C ASN A 115 -15.00 14.55 -20.17
N LEU A 116 -14.17 13.51 -20.18
CA LEU A 116 -12.87 13.53 -19.53
C LEU A 116 -11.80 14.14 -20.44
N LEU A 117 -11.02 15.08 -19.90
CA LEU A 117 -9.95 15.75 -20.63
C LEU A 117 -8.72 14.83 -20.77
N GLN A 118 -8.18 14.72 -21.99
CA GLN A 118 -7.06 13.83 -22.33
C GLN A 118 -5.73 14.61 -22.45
N ASP A 119 -5.64 15.79 -21.83
CA ASP A 119 -4.49 16.69 -21.88
C ASP A 119 -4.06 17.16 -20.47
N GLU A 120 -3.08 18.06 -20.40
CA GLU A 120 -2.51 18.54 -19.13
C GLU A 120 -3.49 19.33 -18.25
N THR A 121 -4.65 19.75 -18.79
CA THR A 121 -5.72 20.44 -18.07
C THR A 121 -6.70 19.48 -17.38
N ALA A 122 -6.51 18.16 -17.54
CA ALA A 122 -7.19 17.16 -16.74
C ALA A 122 -6.94 17.38 -15.24
N GLY A 123 -8.02 17.43 -14.47
CA GLY A 123 -7.98 17.87 -13.09
C GLY A 123 -8.45 16.83 -12.08
N ARG A 124 -9.04 17.33 -11.00
CA ARG A 124 -9.78 16.58 -10.01
C ARG A 124 -11.25 17.01 -10.12
N ILE A 125 -12.13 16.04 -10.34
CA ILE A 125 -13.56 16.29 -10.48
C ILE A 125 -14.27 15.93 -9.17
N TYR A 126 -15.18 16.78 -8.73
CA TYR A 126 -16.06 16.53 -7.58
C TYR A 126 -17.35 17.31 -7.73
N PHE A 127 -18.39 16.93 -7.00
CA PHE A 127 -19.66 17.67 -6.95
C PHE A 127 -19.89 18.37 -5.61
N GLU A 128 -20.73 19.39 -5.63
CA GLU A 128 -21.34 20.06 -4.48
C GLU A 128 -22.86 20.05 -4.63
N ILE A 129 -23.57 19.76 -3.55
CA ILE A 129 -25.03 19.77 -3.47
C ILE A 129 -25.43 20.91 -2.55
N THR A 130 -26.33 21.79 -3.00
CA THR A 130 -26.97 22.84 -2.19
C THR A 130 -28.46 22.53 -2.06
N CYS A 131 -28.97 22.42 -0.83
CA CYS A 131 -30.40 22.22 -0.56
C CYS A 131 -31.20 23.51 -0.82
N SER A 132 -32.23 23.41 -1.65
CA SER A 132 -33.13 24.51 -2.03
C SER A 132 -34.44 24.48 -1.25
N SER A 133 -34.91 23.30 -0.83
CA SER A 133 -36.10 23.10 0.01
C SER A 133 -35.81 23.35 1.49
N GLU A 134 -36.86 23.49 2.32
CA GLU A 134 -36.72 23.69 3.78
C GLU A 134 -35.92 22.57 4.46
N GLN A 135 -36.14 21.33 4.01
CA GLN A 135 -35.41 20.13 4.40
C GLN A 135 -35.04 19.31 3.18
N GLY A 136 -33.91 18.65 3.25
CA GLY A 136 -33.49 17.65 2.26
C GLY A 136 -32.49 16.66 2.85
N ALA A 137 -32.22 15.58 2.13
CA ALA A 137 -31.25 14.59 2.54
C ALA A 137 -30.45 13.99 1.37
N PHE A 138 -29.19 13.65 1.64
CA PHE A 138 -28.30 12.92 0.74
C PHE A 138 -27.91 11.59 1.38
N LYS A 139 -28.04 10.50 0.63
CA LYS A 139 -27.83 9.14 1.16
C LYS A 139 -26.61 8.46 0.56
N GLU A 140 -26.57 8.36 -0.77
CA GLU A 140 -25.55 7.60 -1.50
C GLU A 140 -25.25 8.30 -2.82
N ALA A 141 -24.04 8.10 -3.34
CA ALA A 141 -23.73 8.43 -4.72
C ALA A 141 -22.71 7.48 -5.35
N TRP A 142 -22.69 7.47 -6.67
CA TRP A 142 -21.74 6.71 -7.46
C TRP A 142 -21.23 7.51 -8.65
N ILE A 143 -20.00 7.21 -9.04
CA ILE A 143 -19.43 7.55 -10.34
C ILE A 143 -19.71 6.37 -11.26
N ALA A 144 -20.33 6.63 -12.40
CA ALA A 144 -20.72 5.62 -13.38
C ALA A 144 -20.31 6.02 -14.79
N THR A 145 -20.30 5.04 -15.69
CA THR A 145 -20.07 5.23 -17.12
C THR A 145 -21.00 4.31 -17.91
N ASP A 146 -21.29 4.66 -19.16
CA ASP A 146 -21.96 3.77 -20.11
C ASP A 146 -20.98 3.05 -21.05
N GLU A 147 -19.68 3.31 -20.87
CA GLU A 147 -18.60 2.65 -21.61
C GLU A 147 -18.39 1.21 -21.13
N ASN A 148 -18.23 0.29 -22.10
CA ASN A 148 -17.91 -1.10 -21.81
C ASN A 148 -16.50 -1.24 -21.21
N LYS A 149 -16.35 -2.14 -20.24
CA LYS A 149 -15.04 -2.53 -19.73
C LYS A 149 -14.17 -3.14 -20.85
N SER A 150 -12.87 -2.91 -20.76
CA SER A 150 -11.89 -3.46 -21.70
C SER A 150 -11.63 -4.95 -21.46
N ARG A 151 -11.81 -5.42 -20.22
CA ARG A 151 -11.62 -6.81 -19.81
C ARG A 151 -12.41 -7.15 -18.54
N ASP A 152 -12.62 -8.44 -18.31
CA ASP A 152 -13.02 -8.97 -17.01
C ASP A 152 -11.84 -9.01 -16.04
N VAL A 153 -12.11 -8.82 -14.75
CA VAL A 153 -11.10 -8.87 -13.68
C VAL A 153 -11.56 -9.83 -12.60
N SER A 154 -10.66 -10.72 -12.20
CA SER A 154 -10.81 -11.64 -11.07
C SER A 154 -9.63 -11.44 -10.13
N LEU A 155 -9.88 -11.21 -8.84
CA LEU A 155 -8.85 -10.77 -7.88
C LEU A 155 -8.58 -11.82 -6.79
N GLY A 156 -7.31 -12.24 -6.68
CA GLY A 156 -6.82 -12.95 -5.50
C GLY A 156 -6.30 -11.95 -4.46
N ILE A 157 -7.04 -11.73 -3.38
CA ILE A 157 -6.65 -10.84 -2.28
C ILE A 157 -5.90 -11.65 -1.23
N ILE A 158 -4.67 -11.27 -0.90
CA ILE A 158 -3.78 -12.03 -0.03
C ILE A 158 -3.43 -11.20 1.20
N ILE A 159 -3.73 -11.76 2.37
CA ILE A 159 -3.48 -11.13 3.67
C ILE A 159 -2.61 -12.08 4.49
N CYS A 160 -1.38 -11.67 4.79
CA CYS A 160 -0.49 -12.41 5.68
C CYS A 160 -0.73 -11.96 7.12
N THR A 161 -0.91 -12.90 8.06
CA THR A 161 -1.13 -12.56 9.47
C THR A 161 -0.31 -13.37 10.45
N PHE A 162 0.03 -12.75 11.58
CA PHE A 162 0.65 -13.40 12.74
C PHE A 162 0.02 -12.88 14.04
N LYS A 163 -0.95 -13.63 14.58
CA LYS A 163 -1.63 -13.33 15.86
C LYS A 163 -2.32 -11.96 15.89
N LYS A 164 -3.09 -11.65 14.83
CA LYS A 164 -3.88 -10.41 14.66
C LYS A 164 -5.35 -10.71 14.33
N GLU A 165 -5.94 -11.60 15.11
CA GLU A 165 -7.25 -12.20 14.86
C GLU A 165 -8.37 -11.15 14.72
N ASP A 166 -8.37 -10.12 15.57
CA ASP A 166 -9.40 -9.08 15.57
C ASP A 166 -9.30 -8.17 14.34
N TYR A 167 -8.08 -7.82 13.91
CA TYR A 167 -7.89 -7.06 12.68
C TYR A 167 -8.38 -7.84 11.45
N ILE A 168 -8.02 -9.13 11.35
CA ILE A 168 -8.47 -9.98 10.25
C ILE A 168 -10.00 -10.06 10.20
N LYS A 169 -10.66 -10.27 11.34
CA LYS A 169 -12.13 -10.28 11.39
C LYS A 169 -12.74 -8.96 10.92
N ASN A 170 -12.20 -7.82 11.35
CA ASN A 170 -12.69 -6.50 10.96
C ASN A 170 -12.48 -6.21 9.48
N THR A 171 -11.31 -6.57 8.93
CA THR A 171 -10.99 -6.42 7.51
C THR A 171 -11.89 -7.28 6.64
N LEU A 172 -12.07 -8.57 6.99
CA LEU A 172 -12.98 -9.46 6.26
C LEU A 172 -14.43 -9.01 6.32
N THR A 173 -14.89 -8.54 7.49
CA THR A 173 -16.23 -7.95 7.65
C THR A 173 -16.41 -6.75 6.71
N THR A 174 -15.41 -5.86 6.66
CA THR A 174 -15.42 -4.69 5.78
C THR A 174 -15.48 -5.06 4.30
N ILE A 175 -14.76 -6.11 3.88
CA ILE A 175 -14.76 -6.59 2.49
C ILE A 175 -16.10 -7.27 2.15
N PHE A 176 -16.54 -8.21 2.98
CA PHE A 176 -17.66 -9.09 2.67
C PHE A 176 -19.04 -8.44 2.80
N GLN A 177 -19.15 -7.34 3.56
CA GLN A 177 -20.38 -6.56 3.70
C GLN A 177 -20.49 -5.40 2.68
N ASP A 178 -19.48 -5.17 1.84
CA ASP A 178 -19.58 -4.13 0.81
C ASP A 178 -20.42 -4.62 -0.37
N LYS A 179 -21.63 -4.06 -0.51
CA LYS A 179 -22.58 -4.37 -1.58
C LYS A 179 -22.01 -4.22 -2.99
N LEU A 180 -21.07 -3.30 -3.21
CA LEU A 180 -20.48 -3.13 -4.53
C LEU A 180 -19.54 -4.29 -4.87
N LEU A 181 -18.86 -4.87 -3.88
CA LEU A 181 -17.98 -6.02 -4.05
C LEU A 181 -18.76 -7.33 -4.24
N GLU A 182 -20.01 -7.45 -3.80
CA GLU A 182 -20.84 -8.65 -4.00
C GLU A 182 -20.93 -9.07 -5.48
N SER A 183 -20.89 -8.10 -6.41
CA SER A 183 -20.95 -8.34 -7.85
C SER A 183 -19.61 -8.64 -8.52
N LYS A 184 -18.50 -8.58 -7.76
CA LYS A 184 -17.13 -8.74 -8.29
C LYS A 184 -16.61 -10.14 -8.02
N ASP A 185 -15.76 -10.62 -8.93
CA ASP A 185 -15.11 -11.92 -8.81
C ASP A 185 -13.81 -11.78 -7.99
N PHE A 186 -13.83 -12.25 -6.74
CA PHE A 186 -12.65 -12.27 -5.89
C PHE A 186 -12.69 -13.39 -4.86
N LYS A 187 -11.49 -13.71 -4.37
CA LYS A 187 -11.31 -14.57 -3.19
C LYS A 187 -10.23 -14.00 -2.29
N VAL A 188 -10.45 -14.11 -0.99
CA VAL A 188 -9.48 -13.70 0.03
C VAL A 188 -8.72 -14.94 0.53
N PHE A 189 -7.40 -14.86 0.52
CA PHE A 189 -6.47 -15.85 1.05
C PHE A 189 -5.85 -15.27 2.33
N VAL A 190 -6.30 -15.75 3.48
CA VAL A 190 -5.71 -15.38 4.77
C VAL A 190 -4.64 -16.40 5.10
N VAL A 191 -3.38 -15.97 5.10
CA VAL A 191 -2.23 -16.82 5.41
C VAL A 191 -1.85 -16.63 6.86
N ASP A 192 -2.15 -17.62 7.68
CA ASP A 192 -1.93 -17.59 9.13
C ASP A 192 -0.56 -18.17 9.49
N ASN A 193 0.44 -17.29 9.57
CA ASN A 193 1.78 -17.61 10.04
C ASN A 193 1.81 -17.90 11.56
N GLY A 194 0.79 -17.47 12.30
CA GLY A 194 0.65 -17.70 13.73
C GLY A 194 0.09 -19.08 14.07
N ARG A 195 -0.66 -19.68 13.14
CA ARG A 195 -1.46 -20.90 13.34
C ARG A 195 -2.42 -20.76 14.52
N THR A 196 -3.00 -19.57 14.68
CA THR A 196 -3.90 -19.21 15.79
C THR A 196 -5.36 -19.01 15.35
N LEU A 197 -5.62 -18.88 14.04
CA LEU A 197 -6.97 -18.72 13.51
C LEU A 197 -7.70 -20.06 13.42
N ASP A 198 -8.88 -20.12 14.04
CA ASP A 198 -9.77 -21.29 13.98
C ASP A 198 -10.64 -21.24 12.71
N LYS A 199 -10.53 -22.27 11.86
CA LYS A 199 -11.32 -22.43 10.63
C LYS A 199 -12.83 -22.29 10.85
N ALA A 200 -13.35 -22.68 12.02
CA ALA A 200 -14.78 -22.56 12.32
C ALA A 200 -15.30 -21.10 12.30
N GLY A 201 -14.42 -20.11 12.52
CA GLY A 201 -14.75 -18.69 12.44
C GLY A 201 -14.64 -18.07 11.04
N PHE A 202 -14.22 -18.83 10.03
CA PHE A 202 -13.86 -18.34 8.71
C PHE A 202 -14.52 -19.17 7.60
N THR A 203 -15.85 -19.08 7.50
CA THR A 203 -16.69 -19.96 6.66
C THR A 203 -17.24 -19.32 5.39
N ASP A 204 -16.96 -18.04 5.12
CA ASP A 204 -17.41 -17.39 3.87
C ASP A 204 -16.81 -18.13 2.66
N PRO A 205 -17.60 -18.52 1.65
CA PRO A 205 -17.10 -19.27 0.48
C PRO A 205 -16.06 -18.49 -0.34
N ARG A 206 -16.01 -17.17 -0.21
CA ARG A 206 -15.01 -16.29 -0.83
C ARG A 206 -13.70 -16.22 -0.02
N LEU A 207 -13.54 -17.03 1.02
CA LEU A 207 -12.36 -17.05 1.89
C LEU A 207 -11.67 -18.42 1.86
N LYS A 208 -10.33 -18.41 1.82
CA LYS A 208 -9.49 -19.58 2.11
C LYS A 208 -8.51 -19.22 3.22
N LEU A 209 -8.66 -19.89 4.36
CA LEU A 209 -7.70 -19.81 5.46
C LEU A 209 -6.56 -20.82 5.24
N VAL A 210 -5.33 -20.34 5.21
CA VAL A 210 -4.12 -21.11 4.89
C VAL A 210 -3.15 -21.08 6.09
N PRO A 211 -3.12 -22.14 6.92
CA PRO A 211 -2.11 -22.25 7.96
C PRO A 211 -0.69 -22.34 7.37
N ASN A 212 0.25 -21.60 7.95
CA ASN A 212 1.62 -21.51 7.45
C ASN A 212 2.64 -21.48 8.60
N ILE A 213 3.88 -21.88 8.34
CA ILE A 213 4.98 -21.61 9.27
C ILE A 213 5.24 -20.10 9.33
N ASN A 214 5.83 -19.60 10.42
CA ASN A 214 6.24 -18.20 10.45
C ASN A 214 7.52 -17.98 9.63
N ALA A 215 7.33 -17.75 8.33
CA ALA A 215 8.35 -17.32 7.38
C ALA A 215 8.33 -15.79 7.15
N GLY A 216 7.76 -15.04 8.10
CA GLY A 216 7.58 -13.58 8.03
C GLY A 216 6.62 -13.13 6.92
N GLY A 217 6.57 -11.83 6.66
CA GLY A 217 5.75 -11.22 5.61
C GLY A 217 6.06 -11.80 4.23
N SER A 218 7.35 -11.93 3.87
CA SER A 218 7.74 -12.45 2.55
C SER A 218 7.20 -13.87 2.31
N GLY A 219 7.30 -14.73 3.33
CA GLY A 219 6.79 -16.09 3.25
C GLY A 219 5.26 -16.18 3.28
N GLY A 220 4.59 -15.33 4.06
CA GLY A 220 3.14 -15.30 4.12
C GLY A 220 2.51 -14.81 2.83
N PHE A 221 2.98 -13.68 2.28
CA PHE A 221 2.52 -13.17 0.98
C PHE A 221 2.80 -14.17 -0.14
N THR A 222 4.00 -14.78 -0.15
CA THR A 222 4.34 -15.78 -1.16
C THR A 222 3.48 -17.03 -1.05
N ARG A 223 3.22 -17.52 0.17
CA ARG A 223 2.32 -18.68 0.36
C ARG A 223 0.94 -18.39 -0.20
N GLY A 224 0.38 -17.21 0.08
CA GLY A 224 -0.93 -16.82 -0.46
C GLY A 224 -0.93 -16.71 -1.98
N LEU A 225 0.15 -16.16 -2.57
CA LEU A 225 0.31 -16.10 -4.02
C LEU A 225 0.37 -17.50 -4.65
N VAL A 226 1.12 -18.43 -4.06
CA VAL A 226 1.20 -19.82 -4.54
C VAL A 226 -0.19 -20.47 -4.53
N GLU A 227 -0.92 -20.36 -3.42
CA GLU A 227 -2.28 -20.92 -3.29
C GLU A 227 -3.26 -20.31 -4.30
N ALA A 228 -3.15 -19.00 -4.58
CA ALA A 228 -3.99 -18.33 -5.56
C ALA A 228 -3.62 -18.69 -7.00
N LEU A 229 -2.33 -18.85 -7.31
CA LEU A 229 -1.84 -19.29 -8.62
C LEU A 229 -2.25 -20.72 -8.95
N GLU A 230 -2.26 -21.62 -7.96
CA GLU A 230 -2.71 -23.00 -8.12
C GLU A 230 -4.17 -23.12 -8.53
N GLU A 231 -5.03 -22.20 -8.07
CA GLU A 231 -6.44 -22.15 -8.49
C GLU A 231 -6.59 -21.66 -9.95
N ASN A 232 -5.60 -20.94 -10.49
CA ASN A 232 -5.49 -20.55 -11.91
C ASN A 232 -6.71 -19.80 -12.50
N VAL A 233 -7.50 -19.12 -11.66
CA VAL A 233 -8.69 -18.36 -12.07
C VAL A 233 -8.53 -16.84 -11.98
N TYR A 234 -7.56 -16.34 -11.21
CA TYR A 234 -7.39 -14.91 -10.97
C TYR A 234 -6.57 -14.23 -12.07
N SER A 235 -7.01 -13.07 -12.55
CA SER A 235 -6.26 -12.25 -13.49
C SER A 235 -5.31 -11.28 -12.80
N HIS A 236 -5.63 -10.88 -11.56
CA HIS A 236 -4.85 -9.94 -10.75
C HIS A 236 -4.74 -10.43 -9.31
N PHE A 237 -3.76 -9.88 -8.60
CA PHE A 237 -3.56 -10.08 -7.18
C PHE A 237 -3.56 -8.74 -6.44
N LEU A 238 -3.93 -8.77 -5.16
CA LEU A 238 -3.82 -7.64 -4.23
C LEU A 238 -3.20 -8.14 -2.93
N LEU A 239 -2.03 -7.62 -2.57
CA LEU A 239 -1.41 -7.84 -1.28
C LEU A 239 -1.87 -6.78 -0.29
N MET A 240 -2.20 -7.20 0.94
CA MET A 240 -2.60 -6.32 2.03
C MET A 240 -2.01 -6.77 3.37
N ASP A 241 -1.62 -5.81 4.20
CA ASP A 241 -1.19 -6.08 5.58
C ASP A 241 -2.39 -6.48 6.46
N ASP A 242 -2.12 -7.17 7.57
CA ASP A 242 -3.15 -7.60 8.50
C ASP A 242 -3.56 -6.51 9.49
N ASP A 243 -2.70 -5.58 9.88
CA ASP A 243 -2.95 -4.55 10.89
C ASP A 243 -3.34 -3.16 10.33
N ILE A 244 -4.15 -3.16 9.26
CA ILE A 244 -4.68 -1.95 8.62
C ILE A 244 -6.13 -1.63 9.04
N GLU A 245 -6.55 -0.37 8.89
CA GLU A 245 -7.97 -0.05 8.67
C GLU A 245 -8.22 0.14 7.17
N LEU A 246 -9.25 -0.54 6.66
CA LEU A 246 -9.57 -0.60 5.23
C LEU A 246 -10.79 0.26 4.86
N GLU A 247 -10.65 0.99 3.75
CA GLU A 247 -11.78 1.47 2.95
C GLU A 247 -12.02 0.50 1.78
N SER A 248 -13.10 -0.30 1.85
CA SER A 248 -13.44 -1.31 0.84
C SER A 248 -13.67 -0.72 -0.55
N GLN A 249 -14.06 0.57 -0.62
CA GLN A 249 -14.14 1.29 -1.89
C GLN A 249 -12.81 1.32 -2.66
N CYS A 250 -11.67 1.23 -1.97
CA CYS A 250 -10.36 1.14 -2.61
C CYS A 250 -10.22 -0.15 -3.42
N ILE A 251 -10.72 -1.28 -2.90
CA ILE A 251 -10.73 -2.56 -3.63
C ILE A 251 -11.68 -2.47 -4.82
N TYR A 252 -12.86 -1.89 -4.64
CA TYR A 252 -13.79 -1.73 -5.77
C TYR A 252 -13.21 -0.85 -6.88
N ARG A 253 -12.56 0.27 -6.54
CA ARG A 253 -11.89 1.13 -7.52
C ARG A 253 -10.76 0.41 -8.23
N LEU A 254 -10.04 -0.46 -7.52
CA LEU A 254 -9.01 -1.30 -8.13
C LEU A 254 -9.57 -2.20 -9.25
N PHE A 255 -10.76 -2.78 -9.07
CA PHE A 255 -11.47 -3.47 -10.17
C PHE A 255 -11.67 -2.53 -11.35
N SER A 256 -12.27 -1.36 -11.13
CA SER A 256 -12.52 -0.41 -12.21
C SER A 256 -11.23 0.02 -12.92
N LEU A 257 -10.14 0.24 -12.19
CA LEU A 257 -8.86 0.59 -12.79
C LEU A 257 -8.37 -0.51 -13.73
N HIS A 258 -8.39 -1.77 -13.28
CA HIS A 258 -7.94 -2.91 -14.09
C HIS A 258 -8.90 -3.28 -15.22
N GLU A 259 -10.21 -3.13 -15.02
CA GLU A 259 -11.26 -3.40 -16.02
C GLU A 259 -11.15 -2.44 -17.22
N TYR A 260 -10.73 -1.21 -16.96
CA TYR A 260 -10.58 -0.16 -17.97
C TYR A 260 -9.12 0.16 -18.31
N ALA A 261 -8.11 -0.51 -17.73
CA ALA A 261 -6.70 -0.15 -17.93
C ALA A 261 -6.28 -0.26 -19.41
N LYS A 262 -5.54 0.74 -19.92
CA LYS A 262 -4.98 0.76 -21.28
C LYS A 262 -3.89 -0.29 -21.49
N THR A 263 -3.11 -0.56 -20.45
CA THR A 263 -2.00 -1.52 -20.43
C THR A 263 -1.97 -2.25 -19.09
N ASP A 264 -1.16 -3.31 -19.00
CA ASP A 264 -0.83 -3.94 -17.72
C ASP A 264 -0.25 -2.90 -16.74
N LEU A 265 -0.71 -2.92 -15.49
CA LEU A 265 -0.48 -1.86 -14.51
C LEU A 265 -0.32 -2.44 -13.09
N ALA A 266 0.78 -2.09 -12.42
CA ALA A 266 0.90 -2.29 -10.98
C ALA A 266 0.43 -1.03 -10.24
N VAL A 267 -0.44 -1.21 -9.24
CA VAL A 267 -1.11 -0.13 -8.51
C VAL A 267 -0.73 -0.19 -7.04
N ALA A 268 -0.16 0.90 -6.54
CA ALA A 268 0.17 1.10 -5.14
C ALA A 268 -0.87 2.01 -4.47
N GLY A 269 -1.39 1.58 -3.33
CA GLY A 269 -2.19 2.40 -2.43
C GLY A 269 -1.31 3.19 -1.47
N GLY A 270 -1.76 4.38 -1.09
CA GLY A 270 -1.10 5.19 -0.07
C GLY A 270 -1.25 4.62 1.34
N LEU A 271 -0.31 5.00 2.20
CA LEU A 271 -0.31 4.71 3.62
C LEU A 271 -0.79 5.95 4.39
N LEU A 272 -1.99 5.91 4.94
CA LEU A 272 -2.49 6.94 5.86
C LEU A 272 -2.03 6.64 7.28
N ASN A 273 -1.76 7.69 8.05
CA ASN A 273 -1.34 7.55 9.44
C ASN A 273 -2.54 7.19 10.33
N LEU A 274 -2.46 6.08 11.06
CA LEU A 274 -3.55 5.61 11.93
C LEU A 274 -3.88 6.56 13.11
N GLU A 275 -2.90 7.31 13.62
CA GLU A 275 -3.10 8.29 14.70
C GLU A 275 -3.58 9.65 14.18
N LYS A 276 -3.01 10.10 13.06
CA LYS A 276 -3.40 11.33 12.36
C LYS A 276 -4.07 10.98 11.05
N LYS A 277 -5.31 10.49 11.11
CA LYS A 277 -6.01 9.86 9.97
C LYS A 277 -6.05 10.68 8.69
N HIS A 278 -5.99 12.02 8.78
CA HIS A 278 -5.96 12.92 7.62
C HIS A 278 -4.59 13.07 6.93
N MET A 279 -3.53 12.47 7.49
CA MET A 279 -2.17 12.58 6.97
C MET A 279 -1.83 11.39 6.08
N LEU A 280 -1.55 11.65 4.80
CA LEU A 280 -0.87 10.72 3.92
C LEU A 280 0.60 10.64 4.35
N TYR A 281 1.00 9.51 4.92
CA TYR A 281 2.37 9.28 5.34
C TYR A 281 3.27 9.05 4.14
N GLU A 282 2.90 8.14 3.22
CA GLU A 282 3.61 7.93 1.96
C GLU A 282 2.68 7.31 0.90
N ALA A 283 2.94 7.56 -0.37
CA ALA A 283 2.20 6.93 -1.48
C ALA A 283 3.01 5.83 -2.20
N GLY A 284 4.21 5.53 -1.70
CA GLY A 284 5.28 4.79 -2.36
C GLY A 284 6.59 5.56 -2.20
N ALA A 285 7.71 5.01 -2.70
CA ALA A 285 9.00 5.70 -2.62
C ALA A 285 9.93 5.36 -3.77
N THR A 286 10.92 6.21 -3.99
CA THR A 286 12.10 5.91 -4.81
C THR A 286 13.18 5.22 -3.98
N TYR A 287 13.99 4.38 -4.62
CA TYR A 287 15.12 3.68 -4.05
C TYR A 287 16.42 4.19 -4.69
N ASN A 288 17.45 4.38 -3.87
CA ASN A 288 18.71 5.03 -4.23
C ASN A 288 18.61 6.54 -4.55
N GLU A 289 17.66 7.24 -3.92
CA GLU A 289 17.46 8.69 -4.10
C GLU A 289 17.57 9.43 -2.76
N ASP A 290 18.30 10.54 -2.73
CA ASP A 290 18.39 11.41 -1.57
C ASP A 290 17.16 12.31 -1.46
N SER A 291 16.51 12.28 -0.29
CA SER A 291 15.26 13.01 -0.04
C SER A 291 15.33 14.54 -0.22
N LYS A 292 16.52 15.14 -0.16
CA LYS A 292 16.69 16.60 -0.25
C LYS A 292 17.12 17.03 -1.64
N THR A 293 18.09 16.35 -2.20
CA THR A 293 18.70 16.71 -3.48
C THR A 293 18.02 16.03 -4.67
N ARG A 294 17.23 14.98 -4.42
CA ARG A 294 16.70 14.05 -5.44
C ARG A 294 17.81 13.42 -6.30
N GLY A 295 19.06 13.47 -5.82
CA GLY A 295 20.22 12.88 -6.46
C GLY A 295 20.46 11.44 -6.00
N PHE A 296 21.35 10.75 -6.70
CA PHE A 296 21.69 9.35 -6.38
C PHE A 296 22.28 9.21 -4.96
N ALA A 297 21.65 8.37 -4.14
CA ALA A 297 22.08 8.03 -2.79
C ALA A 297 21.80 6.55 -2.46
N PRO A 298 22.80 5.66 -2.59
CA PRO A 298 22.67 4.22 -2.39
C PRO A 298 21.93 3.83 -1.09
N GLY A 299 20.98 2.89 -1.19
CA GLY A 299 20.18 2.35 -0.09
C GLY A 299 19.20 3.34 0.54
N SER A 300 19.10 4.56 0.00
CA SER A 300 18.21 5.60 0.53
C SER A 300 16.81 5.49 -0.06
N LEU A 301 15.81 5.68 0.79
CA LEU A 301 14.40 5.73 0.41
C LEU A 301 13.91 7.17 0.46
N THR A 302 13.25 7.62 -0.61
CA THR A 302 12.59 8.92 -0.64
C THR A 302 11.10 8.74 -0.92
N ALA A 303 10.29 8.94 0.12
CA ALA A 303 8.85 8.80 0.06
C ALA A 303 8.22 9.83 -0.89
N ALA A 304 7.36 9.35 -1.79
CA ALA A 304 6.51 10.16 -2.63
C ALA A 304 5.30 10.63 -1.81
N ASN A 305 4.87 11.88 -2.03
CA ASN A 305 3.74 12.49 -1.33
C ASN A 305 3.82 12.38 0.21
N HIS A 306 5.02 12.56 0.76
CA HIS A 306 5.30 12.34 2.19
C HIS A 306 4.67 13.41 3.09
N ASN A 307 3.95 12.97 4.14
CA ASN A 307 3.29 13.80 5.16
C ASN A 307 2.41 14.93 4.56
N ILE A 308 1.50 14.58 3.66
CA ILE A 308 0.51 15.52 3.11
C ILE A 308 -0.77 15.50 3.96
N ASP A 309 -1.20 16.68 4.43
CA ASP A 309 -2.52 16.87 5.04
C ASP A 309 -3.60 16.92 3.95
N LEU A 310 -4.49 15.93 3.93
CA LEU A 310 -5.46 15.72 2.87
C LEU A 310 -6.76 16.51 3.03
N ARG A 311 -6.88 17.38 4.04
CA ARG A 311 -8.13 18.13 4.30
C ARG A 311 -8.32 19.33 3.38
N SER A 312 -7.24 19.84 2.77
CA SER A 312 -7.29 21.04 1.94
C SER A 312 -7.36 20.72 0.44
N SER A 313 -8.15 21.50 -0.31
CA SER A 313 -8.28 21.36 -1.77
C SER A 313 -6.92 21.46 -2.48
N SER A 314 -6.05 22.37 -2.03
CA SER A 314 -4.72 22.58 -2.61
C SER A 314 -3.81 21.36 -2.40
N SER A 315 -3.83 20.72 -1.22
CA SER A 315 -3.14 19.45 -0.99
C SER A 315 -3.64 18.35 -1.91
N LEU A 316 -4.96 18.24 -2.11
CA LEU A 316 -5.54 17.23 -3.00
C LEU A 316 -5.14 17.47 -4.46
N ASN A 317 -5.10 18.74 -4.90
CA ASN A 317 -4.69 19.09 -6.26
C ASN A 317 -3.19 18.85 -6.49
N ARG A 318 -2.34 18.90 -5.45
CA ARG A 318 -0.93 18.48 -5.56
C ARG A 318 -0.79 17.01 -5.93
N LEU A 319 -1.73 16.15 -5.52
CA LEU A 319 -1.73 14.72 -5.88
C LEU A 319 -2.04 14.47 -7.36
N LEU A 320 -2.45 15.48 -8.14
CA LEU A 320 -2.57 15.38 -9.60
C LEU A 320 -1.20 15.33 -10.29
N VAL A 321 -0.14 15.78 -9.59
CA VAL A 321 1.23 15.65 -10.08
C VAL A 321 1.73 14.27 -9.71
N GLU A 322 1.85 13.39 -10.70
CA GLU A 322 2.39 12.06 -10.51
C GLU A 322 3.89 12.13 -10.15
N GLU A 323 4.22 11.66 -8.96
CA GLU A 323 5.61 11.41 -8.57
C GLU A 323 6.06 10.03 -9.07
N HIS A 324 7.32 9.94 -9.53
CA HIS A 324 7.93 8.66 -9.84
C HIS A 324 8.16 7.87 -8.55
N ILE A 325 7.79 6.58 -8.56
CA ILE A 325 8.08 5.63 -7.47
C ILE A 325 8.79 4.40 -8.03
N ASP A 326 9.69 3.83 -7.21
CA ASP A 326 10.35 2.56 -7.47
C ASP A 326 9.61 1.39 -6.84
N TYR A 327 8.85 1.64 -5.77
CA TYR A 327 8.05 0.61 -5.10
C TYR A 327 6.75 1.15 -4.50
N GLY A 328 5.78 0.24 -4.36
CA GLY A 328 4.61 0.38 -3.51
C GLY A 328 4.65 -0.69 -2.42
N GLY A 329 4.35 -0.32 -1.18
CA GLY A 329 4.38 -1.25 -0.05
C GLY A 329 3.26 -2.28 -0.13
N PHE A 330 3.53 -3.49 0.38
CA PHE A 330 2.57 -4.61 0.38
C PHE A 330 1.36 -4.41 1.30
N TRP A 331 1.25 -3.27 1.99
CA TRP A 331 0.05 -2.86 2.72
C TRP A 331 -1.18 -2.71 1.82
N PHE A 332 -0.97 -2.32 0.56
CA PHE A 332 -2.00 -2.27 -0.51
C PHE A 332 -1.30 -2.20 -1.87
N PHE A 333 -0.96 -3.37 -2.43
CA PHE A 333 -0.24 -3.44 -3.70
C PHE A 333 -0.87 -4.46 -4.65
N SER A 334 -1.26 -3.99 -5.83
CA SER A 334 -1.91 -4.83 -6.84
C SER A 334 -1.10 -4.93 -8.11
N PHE A 335 -1.11 -6.11 -8.72
CA PHE A 335 -0.43 -6.42 -9.96
C PHE A 335 -1.15 -7.55 -10.70
N SER A 336 -0.92 -7.67 -12.00
CA SER A 336 -1.50 -8.73 -12.80
C SER A 336 -0.79 -10.07 -12.60
N LYS A 337 -1.46 -11.15 -13.00
CA LYS A 337 -0.86 -12.47 -13.12
C LYS A 337 0.34 -12.48 -14.07
N GLU A 338 0.29 -11.71 -15.15
CA GLU A 338 1.40 -11.61 -16.11
C GLU A 338 2.69 -11.10 -15.46
N ILE A 339 2.59 -10.14 -14.53
CA ILE A 339 3.74 -9.66 -13.77
C ILE A 339 4.38 -10.83 -13.01
N VAL A 340 3.60 -11.59 -12.24
CA VAL A 340 4.11 -12.74 -11.48
C VAL A 340 4.70 -13.82 -12.38
N GLU A 341 4.10 -14.08 -13.54
CA GLU A 341 4.63 -15.05 -14.49
C GLU A 341 6.01 -14.65 -15.03
N LYS A 342 6.23 -13.34 -15.24
CA LYS A 342 7.48 -12.77 -15.75
C LYS A 342 8.55 -12.65 -14.65
N ILE A 343 8.22 -12.05 -13.51
CA ILE A 343 9.21 -11.77 -12.45
C ILE A 343 9.32 -12.88 -11.40
N LYS A 344 8.35 -13.78 -11.30
CA LYS A 344 8.21 -14.82 -10.27
C LYS A 344 7.85 -14.26 -8.88
N LEU A 345 7.97 -15.06 -7.83
CA LEU A 345 7.49 -14.76 -6.46
C LEU A 345 8.42 -13.79 -5.72
N PRO A 346 8.01 -13.20 -4.58
CA PRO A 346 8.91 -12.45 -3.69
C PRO A 346 10.16 -13.24 -3.26
N LEU A 347 11.22 -12.55 -2.85
CA LEU A 347 12.39 -13.20 -2.25
C LEU A 347 12.12 -13.64 -0.80
N PRO A 348 12.75 -14.72 -0.30
CA PRO A 348 12.59 -15.25 1.06
C PRO A 348 13.36 -14.40 2.09
N LEU A 349 12.96 -13.15 2.26
CA LEU A 349 13.67 -12.15 3.08
C LEU A 349 13.18 -12.08 4.54
N PHE A 350 12.18 -12.90 4.88
CA PHE A 350 11.41 -12.87 6.13
C PHE A 350 10.55 -11.60 6.26
N ILE A 351 11.15 -10.42 6.44
CA ILE A 351 10.45 -9.12 6.43
C ILE A 351 11.36 -8.03 5.85
N LYS A 352 10.79 -6.89 5.43
CA LYS A 352 11.48 -5.66 4.97
C LYS A 352 12.20 -5.84 3.63
N ILE A 353 12.06 -4.84 2.77
CA ILE A 353 12.72 -4.74 1.45
C ILE A 353 12.21 -5.80 0.44
N ASP A 354 11.35 -6.72 0.85
CA ASP A 354 10.70 -7.70 -0.02
C ASP A 354 9.73 -7.05 -1.01
N ASP A 355 9.01 -6.03 -0.57
CA ASP A 355 8.21 -5.15 -1.42
C ASP A 355 9.05 -4.34 -2.41
N ILE A 356 10.15 -3.74 -1.93
CA ILE A 356 11.08 -2.97 -2.75
C ILE A 356 11.73 -3.86 -3.82
N GLU A 357 12.29 -5.01 -3.44
CA GLU A 357 12.96 -5.91 -4.39
C GLU A 357 11.99 -6.45 -5.44
N PHE A 358 10.77 -6.82 -5.04
CA PHE A 358 9.74 -7.27 -5.97
C PHE A 358 9.42 -6.17 -7.00
N CYS A 359 9.24 -4.93 -6.54
CA CYS A 359 8.96 -3.79 -7.40
C CYS A 359 10.13 -3.40 -8.31
N LEU A 360 11.38 -3.51 -7.82
CA LEU A 360 12.57 -3.30 -8.65
C LEU A 360 12.64 -4.32 -9.79
N ARG A 361 12.26 -5.59 -9.56
CA ARG A 361 12.14 -6.58 -10.65
C ARG A 361 11.07 -6.22 -11.67
N ILE A 362 9.94 -5.63 -11.26
CA ILE A 362 8.92 -5.12 -12.19
C ILE A 362 9.53 -4.01 -13.06
N LYS A 363 10.23 -3.06 -12.44
CA LYS A 363 10.87 -1.94 -13.13
C LYS A 363 11.99 -2.37 -14.08
N ASP A 364 12.80 -3.36 -13.70
CA ASP A 364 13.86 -3.91 -14.55
C ASP A 364 13.32 -4.51 -15.86
N LEU A 365 12.04 -4.92 -15.90
CA LEU A 365 11.34 -5.36 -17.11
C LEU A 365 10.60 -4.24 -17.85
N GLY A 366 10.78 -2.98 -17.44
CA GLY A 366 10.06 -1.82 -17.99
C GLY A 366 8.61 -1.72 -17.53
N GLY A 367 8.21 -2.48 -16.50
CA GLY A 367 6.89 -2.39 -15.90
C GLY A 367 6.67 -1.05 -15.20
N LYS A 368 5.40 -0.63 -15.10
CA LYS A 368 5.01 0.63 -14.48
C LYS A 368 4.32 0.36 -13.15
N ILE A 369 4.75 1.10 -12.13
CA ILE A 369 4.13 1.12 -10.80
C ILE A 369 3.58 2.52 -10.58
N VAL A 370 2.31 2.60 -10.20
CA VAL A 370 1.60 3.88 -10.02
C VAL A 370 1.07 3.98 -8.61
N ALA A 371 1.48 5.04 -7.91
CA ALA A 371 0.85 5.50 -6.68
C ALA A 371 -0.48 6.16 -7.05
N PHE A 372 -1.60 5.47 -6.87
CA PHE A 372 -2.90 5.94 -7.35
C PHE A 372 -3.63 6.78 -6.28
N PRO A 373 -3.91 8.07 -6.51
CA PRO A 373 -4.65 8.89 -5.54
C PRO A 373 -6.05 8.33 -5.28
N SER A 374 -6.60 8.53 -4.09
CA SER A 374 -7.87 7.97 -3.59
C SER A 374 -7.86 6.46 -3.28
N LEU A 375 -6.72 5.77 -3.43
CA LEU A 375 -6.50 4.43 -2.89
C LEU A 375 -5.55 4.54 -1.72
N ALA A 376 -6.00 4.19 -0.52
CA ALA A 376 -5.16 4.17 0.66
C ALA A 376 -5.72 3.27 1.76
N VAL A 377 -4.84 2.87 2.68
CA VAL A 377 -5.17 2.17 3.92
C VAL A 377 -4.58 2.93 5.10
N TRP A 378 -5.24 2.90 6.26
CA TRP A 378 -4.62 3.42 7.48
C TRP A 378 -3.80 2.35 8.14
N HIS A 379 -2.61 2.72 8.58
CA HIS A 379 -1.70 1.82 9.27
C HIS A 379 -0.82 2.61 10.24
N GLN A 380 -0.27 1.94 11.25
CA GLN A 380 0.70 2.56 12.15
C GLN A 380 2.03 2.74 11.38
N PRO A 381 2.54 3.96 11.16
CA PRO A 381 3.77 4.15 10.40
C PRO A 381 4.94 3.37 11.01
N ALA A 382 5.80 2.80 10.17
CA ALA A 382 6.93 1.96 10.60
C ALA A 382 7.87 2.68 11.59
N SER A 383 7.98 4.00 11.49
CA SER A 383 8.80 4.84 12.39
C SER A 383 8.41 4.76 13.87
N ALA A 384 7.19 4.32 14.19
CA ALA A 384 6.71 4.15 15.57
C ALA A 384 7.22 2.86 16.23
N LYS A 385 7.71 1.87 15.46
CA LYS A 385 8.04 0.51 15.93
C LYS A 385 9.55 0.23 15.99
N ASN A 386 10.44 1.24 16.18
CA ASN A 386 11.91 1.11 16.11
C ASN A 386 12.53 0.00 17.00
N LEU A 387 12.49 -1.25 16.51
CA LEU A 387 12.98 -2.43 17.21
C LEU A 387 14.34 -2.83 16.63
N ASN A 388 15.31 -3.07 17.52
CA ASN A 388 16.70 -3.37 17.11
C ASN A 388 16.81 -4.60 16.19
N TRP A 389 15.94 -5.61 16.36
CA TRP A 389 15.95 -6.80 15.49
C TRP A 389 15.48 -6.50 14.06
N GLU A 390 14.65 -5.47 13.81
CA GLU A 390 14.26 -5.09 12.45
C GLU A 390 15.45 -4.53 11.66
N THR A 391 16.40 -3.88 12.35
CA THR A 391 17.64 -3.37 11.75
C THR A 391 18.45 -4.49 11.10
N TYR A 392 18.45 -5.68 11.70
CA TYR A 392 19.12 -6.85 11.11
C TYR A 392 18.55 -7.17 9.73
N TYR A 393 17.22 -7.27 9.62
CA TYR A 393 16.55 -7.60 8.36
C TYR A 393 16.71 -6.47 7.35
N TYR A 394 16.42 -5.23 7.72
CA TYR A 394 16.57 -4.09 6.82
C TYR A 394 17.98 -4.03 6.22
N ALA A 395 19.03 -4.04 7.05
CA ALA A 395 20.40 -3.90 6.56
C ALA A 395 20.88 -5.13 5.75
N ARG A 396 20.49 -6.35 6.13
CA ARG A 396 20.86 -7.56 5.36
C ARG A 396 20.15 -7.56 4.01
N ASN A 397 18.86 -7.28 4.01
CA ASN A 397 18.02 -7.36 2.83
C ASN A 397 18.30 -6.22 1.85
N ASP A 398 18.67 -5.04 2.36
CA ASP A 398 19.18 -3.93 1.54
C ASP A 398 20.47 -4.32 0.80
N LEU A 399 21.43 -4.96 1.47
CA LEU A 399 22.63 -5.50 0.82
C LEU A 399 22.32 -6.55 -0.25
N ILE A 400 21.38 -7.47 0.04
CA ILE A 400 20.93 -8.51 -0.92
C ILE A 400 20.32 -7.86 -2.16
N THR A 401 19.35 -6.96 -1.96
CA THR A 401 18.64 -6.27 -3.03
C THR A 401 19.60 -5.46 -3.88
N TYR A 402 20.50 -4.72 -3.23
CA TYR A 402 21.49 -3.93 -3.92
C TYR A 402 22.45 -4.82 -4.75
N ALA A 403 22.87 -5.97 -4.24
CA ALA A 403 23.73 -6.91 -4.97
C ALA A 403 23.05 -7.55 -6.19
N ILE A 404 21.72 -7.71 -6.15
CA ILE A 404 20.93 -8.27 -7.27
C ILE A 404 20.79 -7.24 -8.39
N HIS A 405 20.39 -6.01 -8.04
CA HIS A 405 19.99 -4.99 -9.00
C HIS A 405 21.12 -4.05 -9.45
N TYR A 406 22.15 -3.85 -8.62
CA TYR A 406 23.18 -2.85 -8.84
C TYR A 406 24.60 -3.41 -8.66
N SER A 407 25.60 -2.59 -9.02
CA SER A 407 27.01 -2.88 -8.78
C SER A 407 27.47 -2.15 -7.53
N ILE A 408 27.81 -2.90 -6.48
CA ILE A 408 28.16 -2.34 -5.17
C ILE A 408 29.67 -2.33 -4.93
N GLY A 409 30.20 -1.14 -4.68
CA GLY A 409 31.61 -0.96 -4.32
C GLY A 409 31.85 -1.35 -2.86
N TYR A 410 32.67 -2.40 -2.64
CA TYR A 410 32.99 -2.90 -1.30
C TYR A 410 33.45 -1.79 -0.34
N MET A 411 34.35 -0.92 -0.80
CA MET A 411 34.88 0.18 0.00
C MET A 411 33.81 1.20 0.40
N ASP A 412 32.84 1.47 -0.48
CA ASP A 412 31.80 2.45 -0.20
C ASP A 412 30.77 1.89 0.79
N THR A 413 30.42 0.60 0.68
CA THR A 413 29.61 -0.09 1.67
C THR A 413 30.28 -0.12 3.04
N VAL A 414 31.55 -0.51 3.10
CA VAL A 414 32.28 -0.56 4.38
C VAL A 414 32.39 0.83 5.00
N LYS A 415 32.65 1.88 4.21
CA LYS A 415 32.66 3.27 4.70
C LYS A 415 31.28 3.67 5.24
N HIS A 416 30.21 3.34 4.54
CA HIS A 416 28.84 3.62 4.98
C HIS A 416 28.53 2.93 6.32
N PHE A 417 28.72 1.61 6.39
CA PHE A 417 28.49 0.84 7.62
C PHE A 417 29.37 1.35 8.77
N THR A 418 30.66 1.63 8.52
CA THR A 418 31.56 2.18 9.55
C THR A 418 31.06 3.52 10.08
N LYS A 419 30.59 4.42 9.20
CA LYS A 419 30.03 5.71 9.59
C LYS A 419 28.78 5.54 10.46
N VAL A 420 27.88 4.64 10.09
CA VAL A 420 26.66 4.34 10.87
C VAL A 420 27.03 3.72 12.22
N ILE A 421 27.92 2.73 12.25
CA ILE A 421 28.39 2.07 13.48
C ILE A 421 29.01 3.08 14.45
N ILE A 422 29.93 3.93 14.00
CA ILE A 422 30.57 4.95 14.86
C ILE A 422 29.51 5.92 15.41
N LYS A 423 28.56 6.35 14.58
CA LYS A 423 27.47 7.25 14.99
C LYS A 423 26.51 6.60 16.00
N SER A 424 26.23 5.30 15.89
CA SER A 424 25.37 4.58 16.83
C SER A 424 26.11 4.27 18.14
N LEU A 425 27.39 3.93 18.08
CA LEU A 425 28.24 3.75 19.28
C LEU A 425 28.35 5.03 20.10
N SER A 426 28.41 6.22 19.48
CA SER A 426 28.45 7.49 20.21
C SER A 426 27.14 7.80 20.95
N ARG A 427 26.04 7.16 20.53
CA ARG A 427 24.71 7.21 21.15
C ARG A 427 24.45 6.06 22.13
N CYS A 428 25.45 5.21 22.39
CA CYS A 428 25.36 4.03 23.25
C CYS A 428 24.34 2.97 22.75
N ASP A 429 24.06 2.95 21.45
CA ASP A 429 23.10 2.02 20.83
C ASP A 429 23.79 0.72 20.40
N TYR A 430 24.22 -0.05 21.41
CA TYR A 430 25.06 -1.24 21.23
C TYR A 430 24.32 -2.40 20.56
N ASP A 431 23.04 -2.59 20.87
CA ASP A 431 22.22 -3.63 20.24
C ASP A 431 22.00 -3.36 18.76
N TYR A 432 21.73 -2.11 18.38
CA TYR A 432 21.64 -1.70 16.97
C TYR A 432 22.95 -1.99 16.23
N VAL A 433 24.10 -1.62 16.80
CA VAL A 433 25.41 -1.89 16.22
C VAL A 433 25.67 -3.39 16.08
N ALA A 434 25.30 -4.19 17.09
CA ALA A 434 25.45 -5.64 17.03
C ALA A 434 24.60 -6.26 15.91
N MET A 435 23.39 -5.76 15.69
CA MET A 435 22.50 -6.20 14.61
C MET A 435 22.99 -5.76 13.23
N LEU A 436 23.56 -4.56 13.09
CA LEU A 436 24.21 -4.12 11.85
C LEU A 436 25.44 -4.95 11.47
N ILE A 437 26.29 -5.28 12.45
CA ILE A 437 27.46 -6.13 12.17
C ILE A 437 26.98 -7.53 11.78
N LYS A 438 25.98 -8.06 12.49
CA LYS A 438 25.40 -9.37 12.21
C LYS A 438 24.72 -9.45 10.84
N SER A 439 24.02 -8.40 10.41
CA SER A 439 23.39 -8.37 9.09
C SER A 439 24.41 -8.44 7.97
N PHE A 440 25.53 -7.71 8.11
CA PHE A 440 26.65 -7.78 7.18
C PHE A 440 27.32 -9.17 7.19
N GLU A 441 27.59 -9.74 8.37
CA GLU A 441 28.14 -11.10 8.49
C GLU A 441 27.27 -12.15 7.79
N ASP A 442 25.95 -12.09 7.98
CA ASP A 442 25.02 -13.06 7.39
C ASP A 442 24.82 -12.83 5.89
N PHE A 443 24.93 -11.58 5.39
CA PHE A 443 24.97 -11.31 3.94
C PHE A 443 26.19 -11.95 3.26
N ILE A 444 27.37 -11.86 3.90
CA ILE A 444 28.63 -12.41 3.37
C ILE A 444 28.62 -13.95 3.31
N LYS A 445 27.78 -14.63 4.08
CA LYS A 445 27.60 -16.09 3.98
C LYS A 445 26.95 -16.53 2.65
N GLY A 446 26.41 -15.60 1.88
CA GLY A 446 25.80 -15.88 0.58
C GLY A 446 24.40 -16.49 0.69
N PRO A 447 23.77 -16.79 -0.46
CA PRO A 447 22.38 -17.23 -0.55
C PRO A 447 22.10 -18.55 0.18
N ASP A 448 23.06 -19.46 0.23
CA ASP A 448 22.90 -20.76 0.91
C ASP A 448 22.62 -20.62 2.40
N PHE A 449 23.00 -19.50 3.02
CA PHE A 449 22.60 -19.20 4.39
C PHE A 449 21.08 -19.11 4.51
N ILE A 450 20.40 -18.38 3.62
CA ILE A 450 18.93 -18.27 3.65
C ILE A 450 18.29 -19.59 3.24
N LYS A 451 18.77 -20.24 2.17
CA LYS A 451 18.19 -21.49 1.67
C LYS A 451 18.18 -22.61 2.70
N ASN A 452 19.22 -22.70 3.52
CA ASN A 452 19.38 -23.75 4.54
C ASN A 452 18.91 -23.31 5.94
N SER A 453 18.43 -22.07 6.11
CA SER A 453 17.94 -21.59 7.40
C SER A 453 16.45 -21.88 7.56
N GLU A 454 16.08 -22.44 8.71
CA GLU A 454 14.69 -22.46 9.14
C GLU A 454 14.28 -21.05 9.62
N PRO A 455 13.30 -20.39 8.99
CA PRO A 455 13.03 -18.98 9.23
C PRO A 455 12.57 -18.69 10.67
N GLU A 456 11.75 -19.57 11.26
CA GLU A 456 11.28 -19.43 12.65
C GLU A 456 12.44 -19.44 13.65
N ASN A 457 13.34 -20.42 13.51
CA ASN A 457 14.49 -20.60 14.39
C ASN A 457 15.51 -19.47 14.22
N LEU A 458 15.75 -19.04 12.97
CA LEU A 458 16.58 -17.87 12.71
C LEU A 458 15.98 -16.63 13.40
N HIS A 459 14.68 -16.38 13.22
CA HIS A 459 14.03 -15.21 13.80
C HIS A 459 14.08 -15.17 15.33
N ILE A 460 13.78 -16.30 16.00
CA ILE A 460 13.91 -16.42 17.46
C ILE A 460 15.33 -16.09 17.92
N SER A 461 16.33 -16.57 17.18
CA SER A 461 17.74 -16.27 17.43
C SER A 461 18.08 -14.79 17.24
N ILE A 462 17.54 -14.12 16.21
CA ILE A 462 17.73 -12.67 16.00
C ILE A 462 17.13 -11.87 17.15
N ILE A 463 15.89 -12.14 17.55
CA ILE A 463 15.23 -11.45 18.67
C ILE A 463 16.07 -11.59 19.95
N LYS A 464 16.52 -12.80 20.26
CA LYS A 464 17.34 -13.05 21.45
C LYS A 464 18.66 -12.26 21.41
N GLN A 465 19.30 -12.18 20.24
CA GLN A 465 20.56 -11.47 20.08
C GLN A 465 20.40 -9.94 20.08
N SER A 466 19.25 -9.41 19.67
CA SER A 466 19.00 -7.96 19.62
C SER A 466 18.74 -7.31 20.98
N GLN A 467 18.78 -8.09 22.06
CA GLN A 467 18.55 -7.67 23.45
C GLN A 467 19.77 -7.99 24.34
N SER A 468 20.96 -8.04 23.75
CA SER A 468 22.17 -8.49 24.42
C SER A 468 22.75 -7.42 25.35
N TYR A 469 22.52 -6.14 25.06
CA TYR A 469 23.10 -5.01 25.79
C TYR A 469 22.04 -4.33 26.67
N LYS A 470 21.86 -4.85 27.89
CA LYS A 470 20.79 -4.47 28.85
C LYS A 470 20.80 -3.00 29.32
N ASN A 471 21.89 -2.24 29.15
CA ASN A 471 22.03 -0.85 29.60
C ASN A 471 22.53 0.05 28.47
N GLN A 472 21.61 0.71 27.77
CA GLN A 472 21.92 1.63 26.66
C GLN A 472 22.04 3.11 27.09
N LYS A 473 21.84 3.42 28.38
CA LYS A 473 21.88 4.80 28.91
C LYS A 473 23.26 5.25 29.39
N GLU A 474 24.18 4.32 29.62
CA GLU A 474 25.52 4.60 30.10
C GLU A 474 26.58 4.07 29.12
N LYS A 475 27.70 4.78 29.03
CA LYS A 475 28.80 4.40 28.15
C LYS A 475 29.51 3.14 28.66
N ASP A 476 29.26 2.00 28.04
CA ASP A 476 30.09 0.80 28.16
C ASP A 476 31.22 0.84 27.12
N LYS A 477 32.39 1.32 27.57
CA LYS A 477 33.60 1.40 26.72
C LYS A 477 34.06 0.02 26.25
N LEU A 478 33.90 -1.02 27.07
CA LEU A 478 34.37 -2.36 26.73
C LEU A 478 33.47 -2.98 25.64
N ALA A 479 32.15 -2.83 25.76
CA ALA A 479 31.21 -3.22 24.72
C ALA A 479 31.51 -2.51 23.39
N GLY A 480 31.72 -1.19 23.44
CA GLY A 480 32.07 -0.41 22.25
C GLY A 480 33.35 -0.89 21.56
N ILE A 481 34.43 -1.10 22.31
CA ILE A 481 35.70 -1.62 21.77
C ILE A 481 35.52 -3.02 21.18
N LYS A 482 34.77 -3.91 21.86
CA LYS A 482 34.49 -5.27 21.36
C LYS A 482 33.72 -5.25 20.04
N LEU A 483 32.66 -4.44 19.94
CA LEU A 483 31.85 -4.32 18.73
C LEU A 483 32.65 -3.73 17.57
N LEU A 484 33.43 -2.67 17.83
CA LEU A 484 34.29 -2.06 16.81
C LEU A 484 35.37 -3.03 16.33
N THR A 485 35.97 -3.80 17.24
CA THR A 485 36.94 -4.85 16.90
C THR A 485 36.31 -5.96 16.06
N ARG A 486 35.08 -6.37 16.40
CA ARG A 486 34.31 -7.35 15.62
C ARG A 486 34.05 -6.81 14.21
N TRP A 487 33.58 -5.57 14.08
CA TRP A 487 33.32 -4.94 12.79
C TRP A 487 34.57 -4.94 11.89
N PHE A 488 35.71 -4.48 12.39
CA PHE A 488 36.93 -4.44 11.58
C PHE A 488 37.43 -5.83 11.16
N LYS A 489 37.27 -6.85 12.00
CA LYS A 489 37.57 -8.24 11.63
C LYS A 489 36.66 -8.75 10.52
N VAL A 490 35.35 -8.49 10.63
CA VAL A 490 34.35 -8.88 9.61
C VAL A 490 34.65 -8.19 8.29
N ALA A 491 34.86 -6.87 8.31
CA ALA A 491 35.22 -6.10 7.13
C ALA A 491 36.49 -6.70 6.49
N ALA A 492 37.60 -6.79 7.23
CA ALA A 492 38.86 -7.33 6.69
C ALA A 492 38.68 -8.71 6.01
N LYS A 493 37.95 -9.63 6.64
CA LYS A 493 37.70 -10.97 6.09
C LYS A 493 36.84 -10.93 4.83
N SER A 494 35.78 -10.12 4.82
CA SER A 494 34.81 -10.03 3.71
C SER A 494 35.36 -9.46 2.41
N SER A 495 36.49 -8.74 2.48
CA SER A 495 37.08 -8.06 1.31
C SER A 495 37.41 -9.00 0.14
N MET A 496 37.83 -10.23 0.44
CA MET A 496 38.18 -11.25 -0.55
C MET A 496 36.95 -11.97 -1.12
N GLU A 497 35.84 -12.00 -0.39
CA GLU A 497 34.62 -12.76 -0.73
C GLU A 497 33.56 -11.90 -1.43
N TRP A 498 33.59 -10.58 -1.23
CA TRP A 498 32.57 -9.62 -1.69
C TRP A 498 32.09 -9.81 -3.13
N SER A 499 33.02 -9.84 -4.09
CA SER A 499 32.69 -9.95 -5.51
C SER A 499 32.14 -11.34 -5.89
N SER A 500 32.48 -12.38 -5.14
CA SER A 500 31.88 -13.71 -5.33
C SER A 500 30.46 -13.71 -4.78
N VAL A 501 30.30 -13.30 -3.52
CA VAL A 501 29.01 -13.28 -2.81
C VAL A 501 27.97 -12.44 -3.54
N SER A 502 28.32 -11.24 -4.03
CA SER A 502 27.40 -10.40 -4.79
C SER A 502 26.91 -11.08 -6.08
N ARG A 503 27.79 -11.82 -6.77
CA ARG A 503 27.40 -12.61 -7.96
C ARG A 503 26.55 -13.82 -7.60
N GLU A 504 26.83 -14.46 -6.48
CA GLU A 504 26.05 -15.58 -5.96
C GLU A 504 24.61 -15.16 -5.64
N TRP A 505 24.40 -14.04 -4.95
CA TRP A 505 23.07 -13.47 -4.70
C TRP A 505 22.30 -13.21 -5.98
N LYS A 506 22.92 -12.53 -6.95
CA LYS A 506 22.31 -12.25 -8.25
C LYS A 506 21.95 -13.51 -9.04
N LYS A 507 22.75 -14.57 -8.93
CA LYS A 507 22.46 -15.85 -9.58
C LYS A 507 21.33 -16.60 -8.87
N ALA A 508 21.38 -16.64 -7.54
CA ALA A 508 20.44 -17.39 -6.71
C ALA A 508 19.04 -16.78 -6.68
N SER A 509 18.88 -15.46 -6.88
CA SER A 509 17.57 -14.80 -6.89
C SER A 509 16.59 -15.43 -7.88
N LYS A 510 17.07 -15.91 -9.05
CA LYS A 510 16.24 -16.62 -10.04
C LYS A 510 15.65 -17.92 -9.52
N GLU A 511 16.40 -18.64 -8.70
CA GLU A 511 15.97 -19.89 -8.08
C GLU A 511 15.07 -19.60 -6.87
N MET A 512 15.48 -18.67 -6.02
CA MET A 512 14.82 -18.31 -4.75
C MET A 512 13.46 -17.62 -4.93
N THR A 513 13.13 -17.18 -6.14
CA THR A 513 11.81 -16.63 -6.49
C THR A 513 10.90 -17.67 -7.18
N SER A 514 11.39 -18.88 -7.44
CA SER A 514 10.60 -19.92 -8.10
C SER A 514 9.58 -20.57 -7.16
N THR A 515 8.45 -21.02 -7.73
CA THR A 515 7.43 -21.77 -7.00
C THR A 515 7.99 -23.04 -6.36
N ILE A 516 8.87 -23.76 -7.07
CA ILE A 516 9.51 -24.99 -6.58
C ILE A 516 10.34 -24.70 -5.32
N PHE A 517 11.16 -23.65 -5.35
CA PHE A 517 11.93 -23.24 -4.17
C PHE A 517 11.00 -22.93 -3.01
N TRP A 518 9.94 -22.14 -3.23
CA TRP A 518 9.02 -21.74 -2.17
C TRP A 518 8.21 -22.90 -1.60
N GLN A 519 7.77 -23.85 -2.42
CA GLN A 519 7.13 -25.08 -1.95
C GLN A 519 8.06 -25.87 -1.02
N GLN A 520 9.34 -26.03 -1.39
CA GLN A 520 10.33 -26.68 -0.54
C GLN A 520 10.61 -25.88 0.74
N TYR A 521 10.82 -24.57 0.61
CA TYR A 521 11.19 -23.67 1.71
C TYR A 521 10.09 -23.55 2.77
N LEU A 522 8.82 -23.66 2.36
CA LEU A 522 7.65 -23.64 3.25
C LEU A 522 7.20 -25.04 3.70
N GLY A 523 7.87 -26.11 3.24
CA GLY A 523 7.49 -27.49 3.57
C GLY A 523 6.14 -27.91 2.98
N LEU A 524 5.77 -27.37 1.82
CA LEU A 524 4.57 -27.75 1.07
C LEU A 524 4.92 -29.02 0.28
N ASN A 525 4.48 -30.17 0.77
CA ASN A 525 4.61 -31.41 0.02
C ASN A 525 3.66 -31.38 -1.19
N ASN A 526 4.18 -31.75 -2.37
CA ASN A 526 3.35 -32.06 -3.55
C ASN A 526 2.43 -33.26 -3.29
#